data_AF-A0A2M9Y203-F1
#
_entry.id   AF-A0A2M9Y203-F1
#
_cell.length_a   1.000
_cell.length_b   1.000
_cell.length_c   1.000
_cell.angle_alpha   90.00
_cell.angle_beta   90.00
_cell.angle_gamma   90.00
#
_symmetry.space_group_name_H-M   'P 1'
#
loop_
_entity.id
_entity.type
_entity.pdbx_description
1 polymer ?
#
loop_
_entity_poly.entity_id
_entity_poly.type
_entity_poly.pdbx_seq_one_letter_code
_entity_poly.pdbx_strand_id
1 'polypeptide(L)'
;MKHEVFHLFIKEQKLYKFLSRFAKLISVSFLITYLYLLFSSSYTASPLIVVLNYLAILTSFSGIITFKYFEIPSLLLSVFTERESARFFQLGEEERQFVWRKAGREDVLPSEPSPEQIISTLYLHDRYPWKRIGKIYLAAYLVVVFTSLIYLTSVYLETGFQN
;
A
#
# COMPACT_ATOMS: atom_id res chain seq x y z
N MET A 1 21.27 12.81 -14.13
CA MET A 1 21.26 11.56 -13.34
C MET A 1 20.89 11.74 -11.86
N LYS A 2 21.62 12.51 -11.02
CA LYS A 2 21.33 12.59 -9.56
C LYS A 2 19.88 12.96 -9.24
N HIS A 3 19.36 14.01 -9.88
CA HIS A 3 17.97 14.44 -9.68
C HIS A 3 16.91 13.49 -10.28
N GLU A 4 17.27 12.68 -11.28
CA GLU A 4 16.34 11.70 -11.86
C GLU A 4 16.03 10.58 -10.87
N VAL A 5 17.06 10.10 -10.17
CA VAL A 5 16.93 9.06 -9.16
C VAL A 5 16.04 9.54 -8.02
N PHE A 6 16.28 10.75 -7.52
CA PHE A 6 15.44 11.35 -6.48
C PHE A 6 14.00 11.60 -6.97
N HIS A 7 13.82 12.06 -8.20
CA HIS A 7 12.49 12.28 -8.79
C HIS A 7 11.68 10.98 -8.90
N LEU A 8 12.32 9.87 -9.28
CA LEU A 8 11.68 8.54 -9.29
C LEU A 8 11.23 8.12 -7.89
N PHE A 9 12.06 8.36 -6.87
CA PHE A 9 11.69 8.14 -5.48
C PHE A 9 10.49 9.00 -5.06
N ILE A 10 10.46 10.29 -5.40
CA ILE A 10 9.31 11.16 -5.11
C ILE A 10 8.04 10.66 -5.80
N LYS A 11 8.14 10.17 -7.04
CA LYS A 11 7.02 9.58 -7.77
C LYS A 11 6.49 8.32 -7.07
N GLU A 12 7.37 7.46 -6.59
CA GLU A 12 7.01 6.30 -5.76
C GLU A 12 6.25 6.71 -4.50
N GLN A 13 6.77 7.71 -3.77
CA GLN A 13 6.12 8.21 -2.54
C GLN A 13 4.74 8.82 -2.80
N LYS A 14 4.58 9.53 -3.92
CA LYS A 14 3.27 10.06 -4.34
C LYS A 14 2.29 8.93 -4.68
N LEU A 15 2.75 7.90 -5.39
CA LEU A 15 1.93 6.73 -5.72
C LEU A 15 1.48 6.00 -4.45
N TYR A 16 2.38 5.79 -3.48
CA TYR A 16 2.04 5.19 -2.20
C TYR A 16 0.94 5.98 -1.47
N LYS A 17 1.12 7.31 -1.36
CA LYS A 17 0.13 8.19 -0.71
C LYS A 17 -1.22 8.15 -1.43
N PHE A 18 -1.22 8.06 -2.75
CA PHE A 18 -2.43 7.93 -3.55
C PHE A 18 -3.13 6.59 -3.29
N LEU A 19 -2.41 5.46 -3.36
CA LEU A 19 -2.95 4.12 -3.10
C LEU A 19 -3.52 4.00 -1.68
N SER A 20 -2.82 4.53 -0.68
CA SER A 20 -3.27 4.54 0.71
C SER A 20 -4.58 5.34 0.89
N ARG A 21 -4.68 6.53 0.27
CA ARG A 21 -5.91 7.32 0.27
C ARG A 21 -7.06 6.60 -0.43
N PHE A 22 -6.79 5.98 -1.57
CA PHE A 22 -7.79 5.23 -2.33
C PHE A 22 -8.30 4.02 -1.56
N ALA A 23 -7.42 3.23 -0.94
CA ALA A 23 -7.78 2.12 -0.08
C ALA A 23 -8.66 2.58 1.09
N LYS A 24 -8.28 3.68 1.77
CA LYS A 24 -9.08 4.27 2.86
C LYS A 24 -10.46 4.70 2.37
N LEU A 25 -10.55 5.32 1.19
CA LEU A 25 -11.83 5.73 0.61
C LEU A 25 -12.73 4.52 0.34
N ILE A 26 -12.19 3.45 -0.26
CA ILE A 26 -12.93 2.20 -0.47
C ILE A 26 -13.40 1.60 0.86
N SER A 27 -12.54 1.52 1.88
CA SER A 27 -12.93 1.03 3.21
C SER A 27 -14.10 1.80 3.79
N VAL A 28 -14.06 3.13 3.72
CA VAL A 28 -15.13 4.00 4.23
C VAL A 28 -16.41 3.83 3.41
N SER A 29 -16.32 3.74 2.08
CA SER A 29 -17.48 3.50 1.22
C SER A 29 -18.16 2.18 1.56
N PHE A 30 -17.41 1.07 1.67
CA PHE A 30 -17.98 -0.21 2.07
C PHE A 30 -18.60 -0.17 3.47
N LEU A 31 -17.99 0.53 4.42
CA LEU A 31 -18.56 0.70 5.76
C LEU A 31 -19.90 1.45 5.71
N ILE A 32 -19.99 2.53 4.94
CA ILE A 32 -21.24 3.29 4.77
C ILE A 32 -22.31 2.41 4.12
N THR A 33 -21.98 1.68 3.05
CA THR A 33 -22.92 0.76 2.39
C THR A 33 -23.39 -0.35 3.33
N TYR A 34 -22.48 -0.91 4.12
CA TYR A 34 -22.80 -1.91 5.13
C TYR A 34 -23.77 -1.37 6.18
N LEU A 35 -23.49 -0.18 6.74
CA LEU A 35 -24.38 0.47 7.71
C LEU A 35 -25.77 0.74 7.10
N TYR A 36 -25.82 1.24 5.87
CA TYR A 36 -27.08 1.49 5.17
C TYR A 36 -27.94 0.22 5.05
N LEU A 37 -27.33 -0.90 4.62
CA LEU A 37 -28.06 -2.17 4.49
C LEU A 37 -28.48 -2.75 5.85
N LEU A 38 -27.65 -2.60 6.88
CA LEU A 38 -27.94 -3.11 8.22
C LEU A 38 -29.15 -2.41 8.86
N PHE A 39 -29.35 -1.13 8.56
CA PHE A 39 -30.51 -0.35 9.04
C PHE A 39 -31.68 -0.29 8.05
N SER A 40 -31.55 -0.91 6.87
CA SER A 40 -32.65 -1.02 5.91
C SER A 40 -33.51 -2.25 6.22
N SER A 41 -34.80 -2.05 6.50
CA SER A 41 -35.74 -3.12 6.88
C SER A 41 -35.91 -4.20 5.81
N SER A 42 -35.58 -3.90 4.55
CA SER A 42 -35.71 -4.83 3.43
C SER A 42 -34.52 -5.79 3.26
N TYR A 43 -33.39 -5.55 3.95
CA TYR A 43 -32.13 -6.23 3.64
C TYR A 43 -31.47 -6.93 4.84
N THR A 44 -32.10 -6.93 6.02
CA THR A 44 -31.53 -7.42 7.29
C THR A 44 -31.10 -8.91 7.29
N ALA A 45 -31.44 -9.68 6.25
CA ALA A 45 -31.01 -11.07 6.03
C ALA A 45 -30.37 -11.32 4.64
N SER A 46 -30.02 -10.25 3.91
CA SER A 46 -29.48 -10.37 2.55
C SER A 46 -28.04 -10.90 2.55
N PRO A 47 -27.70 -11.91 1.71
CA PRO A 47 -26.32 -12.35 1.49
C PRO A 47 -25.36 -11.21 1.10
N LEU A 48 -25.88 -10.10 0.55
CA LEU A 48 -25.09 -8.90 0.22
C LEU A 48 -24.42 -8.26 1.43
N ILE A 49 -25.06 -8.28 2.60
CA ILE A 49 -24.50 -7.74 3.84
C ILE A 49 -23.24 -8.52 4.24
N VAL A 50 -23.29 -9.84 4.08
CA VAL A 50 -22.17 -10.74 4.38
C VAL A 50 -21.00 -10.50 3.43
N VAL A 51 -21.27 -10.38 2.12
CA VAL A 51 -20.26 -10.08 1.10
C VAL A 51 -19.57 -8.73 1.37
N LEU A 52 -20.35 -7.69 1.70
CA LEU A 52 -19.81 -6.36 2.04
C LEU A 52 -18.95 -6.38 3.30
N ASN A 53 -19.35 -7.13 4.32
CA ASN A 53 -18.56 -7.28 5.55
C ASN A 53 -17.21 -7.96 5.27
N TYR A 54 -17.22 -9.07 4.53
CA TYR A 54 -15.97 -9.73 4.13
C TYR A 54 -15.08 -8.84 3.26
N LEU A 55 -15.66 -8.03 2.37
CA LEU A 55 -14.90 -7.04 1.60
C LEU A 55 -14.30 -5.95 2.49
N ALA A 56 -15.03 -5.45 3.48
CA ALA A 56 -14.51 -4.46 4.42
C ALA A 56 -13.35 -5.03 5.24
N ILE A 57 -13.47 -6.26 5.73
CA ILE A 57 -12.39 -6.99 6.43
C ILE A 57 -11.18 -7.16 5.51
N LEU A 58 -11.38 -7.68 4.29
CA LEU A 58 -10.31 -7.88 3.31
C LEU A 58 -9.60 -6.58 2.96
N THR A 59 -10.35 -5.49 2.75
CA THR A 59 -9.83 -4.14 2.47
C THR A 59 -9.00 -3.64 3.65
N SER A 60 -9.45 -3.88 4.89
CA SER A 60 -8.74 -3.49 6.11
C SER A 60 -7.43 -4.26 6.29
N PHE A 61 -7.43 -5.59 6.14
CA PHE A 61 -6.22 -6.41 6.15
C PHE A 61 -5.26 -6.03 5.02
N SER A 62 -5.80 -5.76 3.83
CA SER A 62 -5.01 -5.32 2.68
C SER A 62 -4.32 -3.98 2.94
N GLY A 63 -4.98 -3.06 3.66
CA GLY A 63 -4.36 -1.81 4.12
C GLY A 63 -3.14 -2.04 5.00
N ILE A 64 -3.21 -2.99 5.94
CA ILE A 64 -2.09 -3.35 6.84
C ILE A 64 -0.91 -3.95 6.05
N ILE A 65 -1.19 -4.87 5.12
CA ILE A 65 -0.17 -5.49 4.27
C ILE A 65 0.48 -4.46 3.36
N THR A 66 -0.32 -3.56 2.78
CA THR A 66 0.16 -2.44 1.94
C THR A 66 1.06 -1.50 2.73
N PHE A 67 0.72 -1.19 3.99
CA PHE A 67 1.55 -0.35 4.86
C PHE A 67 2.92 -0.96 5.12
N LYS A 68 2.97 -2.25 5.50
CA LYS A 68 4.22 -3.00 5.72
C LYS A 68 5.09 -3.08 4.46
N TYR A 69 4.46 -3.20 3.30
CA TYR A 69 5.12 -3.36 2.01
C TYR A 69 5.80 -2.08 1.51
N PHE A 70 5.14 -0.93 1.67
CA PHE A 70 5.66 0.38 1.22
C PHE A 70 6.42 1.13 2.32
N GLU A 71 6.61 0.52 3.49
CA GLU A 71 7.29 1.12 4.63
C GLU A 71 8.73 1.54 4.30
N ILE A 72 9.41 0.78 3.45
CA ILE A 72 10.78 1.09 3.02
C ILE A 72 10.81 1.49 1.54
N PRO A 73 11.36 2.67 1.21
CA PRO A 73 11.58 3.10 -0.17
C PRO A 73 12.33 2.06 -1.00
N SER A 74 11.92 1.88 -2.27
CA SER A 74 12.59 0.96 -3.20
C SER A 74 14.10 1.18 -3.31
N LEU A 75 14.50 2.44 -3.18
CA LEU A 75 15.86 2.92 -3.32
C LEU A 75 16.75 2.58 -2.11
N LEU A 76 16.16 2.41 -0.91
CA LEU A 76 16.87 1.82 0.24
C LEU A 76 16.89 0.30 0.16
N LEU A 77 15.80 -0.32 -0.32
CA LEU A 77 15.75 -1.76 -0.53
C LEU A 77 16.82 -2.26 -1.52
N SER A 78 17.18 -1.47 -2.54
CA SER A 78 18.24 -1.84 -3.48
C SER A 78 19.63 -1.89 -2.85
N VAL A 79 19.87 -1.23 -1.71
CA VAL A 79 21.15 -1.31 -0.98
C VAL A 79 21.46 -2.74 -0.56
N PHE A 80 20.44 -3.56 -0.28
CA PHE A 80 20.63 -4.97 0.06
C PHE A 80 21.29 -5.77 -1.07
N THR A 81 20.89 -5.52 -2.32
CA THR A 81 21.38 -6.26 -3.50
C THR A 81 22.56 -5.60 -4.18
N GLU A 82 22.56 -4.27 -4.29
CA GLU A 82 23.53 -3.50 -5.05
C GLU A 82 24.69 -2.98 -4.16
N ARG A 83 24.56 -3.05 -2.83
CA ARG A 83 25.57 -2.60 -1.87
C ARG A 83 26.03 -1.17 -2.19
N GLU A 84 27.33 -0.92 -2.23
CA GLU A 84 27.93 0.39 -2.53
C GLU A 84 27.53 0.95 -3.91
N SER A 85 27.21 0.08 -4.87
CA SER A 85 26.77 0.50 -6.21
C SER A 85 25.32 0.98 -6.27
N ALA A 86 24.58 0.87 -5.16
CA ALA A 86 23.18 1.24 -5.10
C ALA A 86 22.97 2.72 -5.45
N ARG A 87 21.90 3.00 -6.20
CA ARG A 87 21.54 4.36 -6.62
C ARG A 87 21.31 5.33 -5.45
N PHE A 88 21.09 4.82 -4.25
CA PHE A 88 21.03 5.62 -3.02
C PHE A 88 22.32 6.41 -2.76
N PHE A 89 23.49 5.82 -3.02
CA PHE A 89 24.77 6.47 -2.80
C PHE A 89 25.10 7.53 -3.86
N GLN A 90 24.31 7.62 -4.93
CA GLN A 90 24.44 8.66 -5.96
C GLN A 90 23.75 9.98 -5.56
N LEU A 91 22.88 9.94 -4.54
CA LEU A 91 22.11 11.09 -4.06
C LEU A 91 22.97 12.06 -3.23
N GLY A 92 22.56 13.33 -3.19
CA GLY A 92 23.15 14.32 -2.27
C GLY A 92 22.90 13.96 -0.80
N GLU A 93 23.65 14.54 0.13
CA GLU A 93 23.49 14.28 1.56
C GLU A 93 22.09 14.63 2.07
N GLU A 94 21.54 15.79 1.69
CA GLU A 94 20.17 16.18 2.05
C GLU A 94 19.11 15.22 1.48
N GLU A 95 19.28 14.79 0.22
CA GLU A 95 18.39 13.83 -0.44
C GLU A 95 18.45 12.46 0.26
N ARG A 96 19.64 11.99 0.64
CA ARG A 96 19.83 10.75 1.40
C ARG A 96 19.15 10.83 2.77
N GLN A 97 19.33 11.95 3.49
CA GLN A 97 18.65 12.18 4.77
C GLN A 97 17.13 12.21 4.60
N PHE A 98 16.62 12.79 3.52
CA PHE A 98 15.19 12.80 3.24
C PHE A 98 14.64 11.39 2.98
N VAL A 99 15.33 10.60 2.17
CA VAL A 99 14.97 9.20 1.91
C VAL A 99 15.02 8.37 3.20
N TRP A 100 16.03 8.59 4.04
CA TRP A 100 16.18 7.96 5.35
C TRP A 100 14.97 8.23 6.25
N ARG A 101 14.57 9.49 6.36
CA ARG A 101 13.37 9.90 7.11
C ARG A 101 12.10 9.26 6.60
N LYS A 102 11.97 9.04 5.30
CA LYS A 102 10.82 8.35 4.71
C LYS A 102 10.75 6.85 5.01
N ALA A 103 11.85 6.24 5.46
CA ALA A 103 11.85 4.88 5.99
C ALA A 103 11.47 4.82 7.50
N GLY A 104 10.97 5.92 8.07
CA GLY A 104 10.54 5.98 9.48
C GLY A 104 11.69 6.20 10.47
N ARG A 105 12.83 6.72 9.99
CA ARG A 105 14.02 6.98 10.81
C ARG A 105 14.19 8.47 11.07
N GLU A 106 14.09 8.88 12.32
CA GLU A 106 14.23 10.30 12.69
C GLU A 106 15.68 10.70 12.96
N ASP A 107 16.56 9.71 13.15
CA ASP A 107 17.98 9.89 13.37
C ASP A 107 18.69 10.53 12.16
N VAL A 108 19.78 11.23 12.45
CA VAL A 108 20.67 11.79 11.43
C VAL A 108 21.46 10.64 10.84
N LEU A 109 21.33 10.46 9.53
CA LEU A 109 22.13 9.53 8.77
C LEU A 109 23.58 10.05 8.76
N PRO A 110 24.58 9.20 9.05
CA PRO A 110 25.97 9.59 8.88
C PRO A 110 26.25 10.09 7.46
N SER A 111 27.16 11.06 7.29
CA SER A 111 27.51 11.63 5.97
C SER A 111 28.02 10.57 4.99
N GLU A 112 28.70 9.54 5.52
CA GLU A 112 29.17 8.35 4.82
C GLU A 112 28.61 7.08 5.48
N PRO A 113 27.36 6.72 5.22
CA PRO A 113 26.76 5.53 5.79
C PRO A 113 27.24 4.29 5.04
N SER A 114 27.61 3.22 5.74
CA SER A 114 27.99 1.97 5.06
C SER A 114 26.73 1.18 4.63
N PRO A 115 26.78 0.41 3.54
CA PRO A 115 25.69 -0.47 3.15
C PRO A 115 25.25 -1.42 4.27
N GLU A 116 26.21 -1.97 5.02
CA GLU A 116 25.97 -2.90 6.12
C GLU A 116 25.15 -2.25 7.24
N GLN A 117 25.48 -1.01 7.59
CA GLN A 117 24.72 -0.24 8.58
C GLN A 117 23.27 -0.03 8.14
N ILE A 118 23.05 0.32 6.88
CA ILE A 118 21.70 0.53 6.34
C ILE A 118 20.92 -0.80 6.35
N ILE A 119 21.56 -1.89 5.92
CA ILE A 119 20.94 -3.22 5.85
C ILE A 119 20.54 -3.72 7.24
N SER A 120 21.43 -3.59 8.23
CA SER A 120 21.15 -4.04 9.61
C SER A 120 20.10 -3.16 10.27
N THR A 121 20.21 -1.84 10.11
CA THR A 121 19.33 -0.88 10.79
C THR A 121 17.89 -0.97 10.28
N LEU A 122 17.72 -1.20 8.99
CA LEU A 122 16.40 -1.32 8.35
C LEU A 122 15.91 -2.76 8.22
N TYR A 123 16.69 -3.76 8.66
CA TYR A 123 16.39 -5.18 8.51
C TYR A 123 16.02 -5.54 7.07
N LEU A 124 16.82 -5.07 6.10
CA LEU A 124 16.47 -5.17 4.68
C LEU A 124 16.38 -6.62 4.18
N HIS A 125 17.10 -7.55 4.82
CA HIS A 125 17.08 -8.98 4.51
C HIS A 125 15.68 -9.57 4.64
N ASP A 126 14.97 -9.22 5.72
CA ASP A 126 13.61 -9.70 5.97
C ASP A 126 12.61 -9.05 5.05
N ARG A 127 12.83 -7.78 4.68
CA ARG A 127 11.88 -6.93 3.95
C ARG A 127 11.98 -7.08 2.42
N TYR A 128 13.14 -7.45 1.90
CA TYR A 128 13.38 -7.56 0.46
C TYR A 128 12.42 -8.53 -0.26
N PRO A 129 12.16 -9.76 0.24
CA PRO A 129 11.23 -10.70 -0.40
C PRO A 129 9.79 -10.17 -0.48
N TRP A 130 9.36 -9.41 0.55
CA TRP A 130 8.02 -8.84 0.60
C TRP A 130 7.74 -7.89 -0.56
N LYS A 131 8.78 -7.25 -1.11
CA LYS A 131 8.65 -6.37 -2.28
C LYS A 131 8.09 -7.10 -3.51
N ARG A 132 8.34 -8.40 -3.68
CA ARG A 132 7.76 -9.16 -4.79
C ARG A 132 6.35 -9.64 -4.45
N ILE A 133 6.20 -10.18 -3.24
CA ILE A 133 4.93 -10.73 -2.74
C ILE A 133 3.84 -9.65 -2.71
N GLY A 134 4.15 -8.45 -2.23
CA GLY A 134 3.15 -7.39 -2.14
C GLY A 134 2.71 -6.80 -3.47
N LYS A 135 3.51 -6.87 -4.55
CA LYS A 135 3.01 -6.52 -5.90
C LYS A 135 1.96 -7.50 -6.38
N ILE A 136 2.22 -8.79 -6.19
CA ILE A 136 1.29 -9.87 -6.55
C ILE A 136 0.03 -9.74 -5.71
N TYR A 137 0.18 -9.50 -4.41
CA TYR A 137 -0.93 -9.25 -3.50
C TYR A 137 -1.76 -8.04 -3.92
N LEU A 138 -1.13 -6.91 -4.23
CA LEU A 138 -1.82 -5.69 -4.68
C LEU A 138 -2.63 -5.95 -5.97
N ALA A 139 -2.05 -6.66 -6.93
CA ALA A 139 -2.75 -7.04 -8.16
C ALA A 139 -3.97 -7.93 -7.85
N ALA A 140 -3.79 -8.98 -7.05
CA ALA A 140 -4.88 -9.87 -6.64
C ALA A 140 -5.98 -9.11 -5.88
N TYR A 141 -5.60 -8.22 -4.96
CA TYR A 141 -6.52 -7.38 -4.21
C TYR A 141 -7.36 -6.48 -5.13
N LEU A 142 -6.73 -5.80 -6.08
CA LEU A 142 -7.43 -4.95 -7.04
C LEU A 142 -8.42 -5.75 -7.89
N VAL A 143 -8.05 -6.96 -8.33
CA VAL A 143 -8.95 -7.85 -9.07
C VAL A 143 -10.15 -8.20 -8.20
N VAL A 144 -9.94 -8.66 -6.98
CA VAL A 144 -11.03 -9.06 -6.06
C VAL A 144 -11.97 -7.90 -5.76
N VAL A 145 -11.44 -6.70 -5.48
CA VAL A 145 -12.26 -5.51 -5.24
C VAL A 145 -13.06 -5.16 -6.48
N PHE A 146 -12.44 -5.16 -7.67
CA PHE A 146 -13.11 -4.81 -8.91
C PHE A 146 -14.20 -5.80 -9.30
N THR A 147 -13.93 -7.11 -9.23
CA THR A 147 -14.95 -8.15 -9.49
C THR A 147 -16.09 -8.06 -8.49
N SER A 148 -15.79 -7.75 -7.24
CA SER A 148 -16.80 -7.61 -6.20
C SER A 148 -17.67 -6.38 -6.40
N LEU A 149 -17.08 -5.25 -6.82
CA LEU A 149 -17.85 -4.05 -7.20
C LEU A 149 -18.76 -4.34 -8.38
N ILE A 150 -18.27 -5.00 -9.44
CA ILE A 150 -19.10 -5.40 -10.59
C ILE A 150 -20.27 -6.28 -10.14
N TYR A 151 -19.98 -7.30 -9.33
CA TYR A 151 -21.01 -8.20 -8.83
C TYR A 151 -22.06 -7.46 -7.99
N LEU A 152 -21.63 -6.65 -7.02
CA LEU A 152 -22.54 -5.86 -6.18
C LEU A 152 -23.38 -4.89 -7.00
N THR A 153 -22.79 -4.23 -8.00
CA THR A 153 -23.53 -3.35 -8.92
C THR A 153 -24.51 -4.14 -9.78
N SER A 154 -24.13 -5.31 -10.30
CA SER A 154 -25.02 -6.17 -11.10
C SER A 154 -26.22 -6.62 -10.28
N VAL A 155 -25.99 -7.13 -9.07
CA VAL A 155 -27.08 -7.55 -8.17
C VAL A 155 -27.96 -6.36 -7.81
N TYR A 156 -27.39 -5.19 -7.53
CA TYR A 156 -28.17 -3.98 -7.30
C TYR A 156 -29.02 -3.57 -8.51
N LEU A 157 -28.51 -3.69 -9.74
CA LEU A 157 -29.29 -3.38 -10.95
C LEU A 157 -30.41 -4.41 -11.21
N GLU A 158 -30.14 -5.69 -10.96
CA GLU A 158 -31.12 -6.77 -11.16
C GLU A 158 -32.22 -6.79 -10.08
N THR A 159 -31.86 -6.49 -8.83
CA THR A 159 -32.78 -6.62 -7.68
C THR A 159 -33.28 -5.28 -7.15
N GLY A 160 -32.60 -4.18 -7.43
CA GLY A 160 -32.88 -2.84 -6.85
C GLY A 160 -34.08 -2.09 -7.43
N PHE A 161 -34.75 -2.63 -8.46
CA PHE A 161 -35.97 -2.06 -9.05
C PHE A 161 -37.17 -3.02 -9.10
N GLN A 162 -37.11 -4.19 -8.44
CA GLN A 162 -38.33 -4.99 -8.23
C GLN A 162 -39.10 -4.46 -7.01
N ASN A 163 -39.70 -3.28 -7.18
CA ASN A 163 -40.89 -2.82 -6.47
C ASN A 163 -42.02 -2.70 -7.49
#